data_AF-J3CYQ3-F1
#
_entry.id   AF-J3CYQ3-F1
#
_cell.length_a   1.000
_cell.length_b   1.000
_cell.length_c   1.000
_cell.angle_alpha   90.00
_cell.angle_beta   90.00
_cell.angle_gamma   90.00
#
_symmetry.space_group_name_H-M   'P 1'
#
loop_
_entity.id
_entity.type
_entity.pdbx_description
1 polymer ?
#
loop_
_entity_poly.entity_id
_entity_poly.type
_entity_poly.pdbx_seq_one_letter_code
_entity_poly.pdbx_strand_id
1 'polypeptide(L)'
;MEIDDYMKLPRHRMPKLGRVVEVDLGVLRNGIGSGGGAIFDIDTVIKRKVRRVMDVNGWRWQLAREHRDRESWDYCFEYDREQVVNLNYEFGLIK
;
A
#
# COMPACT_ATOMS: atom_id res chain seq x y z
N MET A 1 2.03 -10.25 -5.79
CA MET A 1 2.92 -9.35 -6.55
C MET A 1 3.00 -8.07 -5.77
N GLU A 2 4.21 -7.68 -5.42
CA GLU A 2 4.47 -6.49 -4.62
C GLU A 2 4.58 -5.25 -5.52
N ILE A 3 4.59 -4.06 -4.92
CA ILE A 3 4.85 -2.83 -5.67
C ILE A 3 6.27 -2.88 -6.27
N ASP A 4 7.26 -3.43 -5.57
CA ASP A 4 8.63 -3.57 -6.06
C ASP A 4 8.71 -4.39 -7.37
N ASP A 5 7.91 -5.46 -7.47
CA ASP A 5 7.81 -6.24 -8.71
C ASP A 5 7.36 -5.37 -9.88
N TYR A 6 6.39 -4.48 -9.66
CA TYR A 6 5.94 -3.53 -10.67
C TYR A 6 7.02 -2.49 -11.03
N MET A 7 7.85 -2.08 -10.06
CA MET A 7 8.94 -1.13 -10.28
C MET A 7 10.06 -1.71 -11.16
N LYS A 8 10.22 -3.03 -11.16
CA LYS A 8 11.18 -3.75 -12.02
C LYS A 8 10.68 -3.96 -13.45
N LEU A 9 9.40 -3.74 -13.73
CA LEU A 9 8.82 -3.94 -15.06
C LEU A 9 9.19 -2.81 -16.02
N PRO A 10 9.38 -3.10 -17.32
CA PRO A 10 9.47 -2.06 -18.34
C PRO A 10 8.15 -1.28 -18.41
N ARG A 11 8.22 0.02 -18.70
CA ARG A 11 7.08 0.96 -18.66
C ARG A 11 5.83 0.48 -19.40
N HIS A 12 5.96 -0.24 -20.52
CA HIS A 12 4.84 -0.73 -21.32
C HIS A 12 4.06 -1.90 -20.66
N ARG A 13 4.65 -2.56 -19.66
CA ARG A 13 4.02 -3.63 -18.85
C ARG A 13 3.48 -3.14 -17.53
N MET A 14 3.77 -1.90 -17.15
CA MET A 14 3.19 -1.32 -15.93
C MET A 14 1.69 -1.11 -16.09
N PRO A 15 0.92 -1.17 -14.98
CA PRO A 15 -0.48 -0.79 -14.99
C PRO A 15 -0.67 0.62 -15.55
N LYS A 16 -1.74 0.82 -16.33
CA LYS A 16 -2.15 2.16 -16.81
C LYS A 16 -2.49 3.07 -15.62
N LEU A 17 -2.35 4.39 -15.82
CA LEU A 17 -2.78 5.37 -14.81
C LEU A 17 -4.26 5.15 -14.45
N GLY A 18 -4.59 5.25 -13.16
CA GLY A 18 -5.92 5.02 -12.62
C GLY A 18 -6.36 3.55 -12.58
N ARG A 19 -5.65 2.63 -13.24
CA ARG A 19 -5.96 1.19 -13.17
C ARG A 19 -5.69 0.69 -11.76
N VAL A 20 -6.72 0.13 -11.13
CA VAL A 20 -6.61 -0.54 -9.85
C VAL A 20 -6.04 -1.94 -10.06
N VAL A 21 -5.04 -2.29 -9.25
CA VAL A 21 -4.43 -3.62 -9.16
C VAL A 21 -4.37 -4.05 -7.71
N GLU A 22 -4.33 -5.35 -7.46
CA GLU A 22 -4.11 -5.91 -6.11
C GLU A 22 -2.61 -6.18 -5.94
N VAL A 23 -2.06 -5.74 -4.81
CA VAL A 23 -0.68 -5.97 -4.41
C VAL A 23 -0.62 -6.61 -3.05
N ASP A 24 0.44 -7.38 -2.84
CA ASP A 24 0.87 -7.80 -1.53
C ASP A 24 1.65 -6.62 -0.91
N LEU A 25 1.23 -6.15 0.26
CA LEU A 25 1.82 -5.02 0.97
C LEU A 25 2.33 -5.51 2.32
N GLY A 26 3.64 -5.43 2.52
CA GLY A 26 4.27 -5.67 3.82
C GLY A 26 4.01 -4.50 4.77
N VAL A 27 3.40 -4.77 5.92
CA VAL A 27 3.05 -3.76 6.92
C VAL A 27 3.24 -4.32 8.33
N LEU A 28 3.51 -3.42 9.28
CA LEU A 28 3.49 -3.74 10.70
C LEU A 28 2.07 -3.70 11.24
N ARG A 29 1.65 -4.78 11.92
CA ARG A 29 0.34 -4.87 12.58
C ARG A 29 0.47 -5.25 14.03
N ASN A 30 -0.44 -4.69 14.82
CA ASN A 30 -0.70 -5.19 16.16
C ASN A 30 -1.60 -6.43 16.07
N GLY A 31 -1.29 -7.43 16.87
CA GLY A 31 -2.05 -8.67 16.96
C GLY A 31 -2.29 -9.09 18.40
N ILE A 32 -3.06 -10.18 18.57
CA ILE A 32 -3.24 -10.83 19.87
C ILE A 32 -2.40 -12.10 19.86
N GLY A 33 -1.49 -12.22 20.82
CA GLY A 33 -0.68 -13.41 21.02
C GLY A 33 -1.49 -14.58 21.53
N SER A 34 -0.94 -15.79 21.41
CA SER A 34 -1.59 -17.05 21.81
C SER A 34 -2.04 -17.11 23.28
N GLY A 35 -1.52 -16.22 24.14
CA GLY A 35 -1.92 -16.06 25.54
C GLY A 35 -2.85 -14.87 25.84
N GLY A 36 -3.42 -14.21 24.82
CA GLY A 36 -4.29 -13.03 25.00
C GLY A 36 -3.56 -11.71 25.26
N GLY A 37 -2.22 -11.71 25.26
CA GLY A 37 -1.40 -10.50 25.33
C GLY A 37 -1.36 -9.74 23.99
N ALA A 38 -1.24 -8.42 24.05
CA ALA A 38 -1.01 -7.61 22.85
C ALA A 38 0.41 -7.87 22.30
N ILE A 39 0.52 -8.19 21.02
CA ILE A 39 1.78 -8.18 20.29
C ILE A 39 1.79 -6.91 19.44
N PHE A 40 2.81 -6.09 19.64
CA PHE A 40 3.05 -4.90 18.83
C PHE A 40 3.98 -5.28 17.68
N ASP A 41 3.73 -4.73 16.50
CA ASP A 41 4.63 -4.77 15.35
C ASP A 41 4.95 -6.18 14.80
N ILE A 42 3.91 -6.93 14.44
CA ILE A 42 4.05 -8.14 13.63
C ILE A 42 4.19 -7.74 12.16
N ASP A 43 5.31 -8.11 11.53
CA ASP A 43 5.45 -8.10 10.08
C ASP A 43 4.40 -9.01 9.47
N THR A 44 3.50 -8.42 8.68
CA THR A 44 2.48 -9.16 7.97
C THR A 44 2.35 -8.68 6.54
N VAL A 45 1.99 -9.61 5.67
CA VAL A 45 1.71 -9.33 4.27
C VAL A 45 0.21 -9.37 4.08
N ILE A 46 -0.34 -8.24 3.65
CA ILE A 46 -1.76 -8.09 3.38
C ILE A 46 -2.01 -7.75 1.93
N LYS A 47 -3.17 -8.13 1.42
CA LYS A 47 -3.60 -7.74 0.09
C LYS A 47 -4.27 -6.37 0.12
N ARG A 48 -3.74 -5.44 -0.66
CA ARG A 48 -4.31 -4.11 -0.82
C ARG A 48 -4.52 -3.79 -2.28
N LYS A 49 -5.61 -3.10 -2.58
CA LYS A 49 -5.82 -2.51 -3.90
C LYS A 49 -5.09 -1.18 -3.97
N VAL A 50 -4.26 -1.02 -4.99
CA VAL A 50 -3.53 0.21 -5.27
C VAL A 50 -3.76 0.63 -6.72
N ARG A 51 -3.46 1.88 -7.01
CA ARG A 51 -3.46 2.41 -8.37
C ARG A 51 -2.32 3.40 -8.55
N ARG A 52 -1.89 3.57 -9.80
CA ARG A 52 -0.99 4.67 -10.16
C ARG A 52 -1.80 5.94 -10.36
N VAL A 53 -1.37 7.02 -9.72
CA VAL A 53 -1.94 8.36 -9.88
C VAL A 53 -0.85 9.32 -10.33
N MET A 54 -1.25 10.43 -10.95
CA MET A 54 -0.35 11.52 -11.31
C MET A 54 -0.60 12.69 -10.35
N ASP A 55 0.47 13.20 -9.76
CA ASP A 55 0.49 14.35 -8.86
C ASP A 55 1.48 15.41 -9.40
N VAL A 56 1.57 16.56 -8.74
CA VAL A 56 2.45 17.69 -9.13
C VAL A 56 3.93 17.29 -9.26
N ASN A 57 4.36 16.28 -8.51
CA ASN A 57 5.75 15.78 -8.49
C ASN A 57 5.98 14.58 -9.42
N GLY A 58 4.97 14.12 -10.16
CA GLY A 58 5.04 12.95 -11.02
C GLY A 58 4.04 11.87 -10.64
N TRP A 59 4.26 10.64 -11.12
CA TRP A 59 3.35 9.54 -10.81
C TRP A 59 3.75 8.84 -9.52
N ARG A 60 2.76 8.37 -8.76
CA ARG A 60 2.95 7.63 -7.51
C ARG A 60 1.91 6.52 -7.34
N TRP A 61 2.16 5.61 -6.42
CA TRP A 61 1.17 4.63 -5.97
C TRP A 61 0.26 5.23 -4.90
N GLN A 62 -1.00 4.84 -4.93
CA GLN A 62 -2.00 5.25 -3.95
C GLN A 62 -2.89 4.05 -3.63
N LEU A 63 -3.24 3.86 -2.35
CA LEU A 63 -4.31 2.95 -1.97
C LEU A 63 -5.61 3.32 -2.69
N ALA A 64 -6.25 2.32 -3.28
CA ALA A 64 -7.56 2.48 -3.89
C ALA A 64 -8.64 2.35 -2.81
N ARG A 65 -9.49 3.37 -2.68
CA ARG A 65 -10.72 3.28 -1.88
C ARG A 65 -11.76 2.50 -2.65
N GLU A 66 -12.22 1.38 -2.07
CA GLU A 66 -13.35 0.60 -2.60
C GLU A 66 -14.68 1.16 -2.10
N HIS A 67 -14.71 1.63 -0.85
CA HIS A 67 -15.87 2.20 -0.19
C HIS A 67 -15.52 3.56 0.41
N ARG A 68 -16.49 4.49 0.43
CA ARG A 68 -16.29 5.87 0.85
C ARG A 68 -16.03 5.99 2.36
N ASP A 69 -16.57 5.07 3.14
CA ASP A 69 -16.53 4.96 4.60
C ASP A 69 -15.45 4.00 5.11
N ARG A 70 -14.55 3.51 4.23
CA ARG A 70 -13.53 2.51 4.59
C ARG A 70 -12.68 2.92 5.80
N GLU A 71 -12.30 4.18 5.89
CA GLU A 71 -11.50 4.72 7.01
C GLU A 71 -12.23 4.63 8.37
N SER A 72 -13.55 4.46 8.38
CA SER A 72 -14.34 4.36 9.61
C SER A 72 -14.30 2.97 10.26
N TRP A 73 -14.01 1.91 9.50
CA TRP A 73 -14.01 0.53 10.01
C TRP A 73 -12.71 -0.22 9.72
N ASP A 74 -11.93 0.20 8.72
CA ASP A 74 -10.60 -0.30 8.42
C ASP A 74 -9.59 0.51 9.25
N TYR A 75 -9.50 0.19 10.54
CA TYR A 75 -8.60 0.86 11.51
C TYR A 75 -7.13 0.90 11.07
N CYS A 76 -6.78 -0.01 10.18
CA CYS A 76 -5.46 -0.24 9.62
C CYS A 76 -5.18 0.55 8.33
N PHE A 77 -6.18 1.23 7.77
CA PHE A 77 -6.09 1.87 6.47
C PHE A 77 -5.07 3.01 6.43
N GLU A 78 -5.03 3.85 7.47
CA GLU A 78 -4.11 4.98 7.49
C GLU A 78 -2.66 4.52 7.65
N TYR A 79 -2.39 3.51 8.49
CA TYR A 79 -1.07 2.89 8.57
C TYR A 79 -0.60 2.35 7.22
N ASP A 80 -1.47 1.68 6.46
CA ASP A 80 -1.10 1.17 5.13
C ASP A 80 -0.87 2.28 4.14
N ARG A 81 -1.61 3.38 4.28
CA ARG A 81 -1.44 4.57 3.46
C ARG A 81 -0.07 5.16 3.68
N GLU A 82 0.36 5.29 4.94
CA GLU A 82 1.71 5.73 5.30
C GLU A 82 2.76 4.79 4.70
N GLN A 83 2.58 3.47 4.77
CA GLN A 83 3.51 2.52 4.15
C GLN A 83 3.60 2.69 2.63
N VAL A 84 2.47 2.88 1.94
CA VAL A 84 2.48 3.18 0.50
C VAL A 84 3.16 4.52 0.20
N VAL A 85 3.03 5.53 1.07
CA VAL A 85 3.75 6.79 0.95
C VAL A 85 5.25 6.59 1.11
N ASN A 86 5.69 5.82 2.12
CA ASN A 86 7.10 5.50 2.33
C ASN A 86 7.71 4.79 1.12
N LEU A 87 7.02 3.80 0.55
CA LEU A 87 7.45 3.14 -0.69
C LEU A 87 7.61 4.13 -1.85
N ASN A 88 6.70 5.10 -1.98
CA ASN A 88 6.85 6.14 -3.00
C ASN A 88 8.11 7.00 -2.78
N TYR A 89 8.48 7.31 -1.53
CA TYR A 89 9.74 8.01 -1.23
C TYR A 89 10.95 7.14 -1.57
N GLU A 90 10.95 5.87 -1.16
CA GLU A 90 12.03 4.92 -1.42
C GLU A 90 12.31 4.74 -2.91
N PHE A 91 11.25 4.66 -3.72
CA PHE A 91 11.37 4.58 -5.18
C PHE A 91 11.57 5.94 -5.87
N GLY A 92 11.66 7.06 -5.13
CA GLY A 92 11.85 8.40 -5.68
C GLY A 92 10.68 8.92 -6.52
N LEU A 93 9.47 8.41 -6.28
CA LEU A 93 8.22 8.80 -6.95
C LEU A 93 7.61 10.07 -6.37
N ILE A 94 7.98 10.41 -5.13
CA ILE A 94 7.68 11.67 -4.46
C ILE A 94 8.97 12.24 -3.86
N LYS A 95 9.01 13.56 -3.71
CA LYS A 95 10.14 14.32 -3.16
C LYS A 95 9.73 15.03 -1.89
#